data_AF-A0A286XE07-F1
#
_entry.id   AF-A0A286XE07-F1
#
_cell.length_a   1.000
_cell.length_b   1.000
_cell.length_c   1.000
_cell.angle_alpha   90.00
_cell.angle_beta   90.00
_cell.angle_gamma   90.00
#
_symmetry.space_group_name_H-M   'P 1'
#
loop_
_entity.id
_entity.type
_entity.pdbx_description
1 polymer ?
#
loop_
_entity_poly.entity_id
_entity_poly.type
_entity_poly.pdbx_seq_one_letter_code
_entity_poly.pdbx_strand_id
1 'polypeptide(L)'
;RYRSLVTGSRARGVIAVLWVLAFGIGLTPFLGWNSKDSATNNCTEPLDGATNESCCLVKCLFENVVPMSYMVYFNFFGCVLPPLLIMLVIYIKIFIVACRQLQRTELMHHSRTVLQREIHAAKSLAMIMGIFALCWLPVHAINCVTLFQPALAKDKPKWAMNTAILLSHANSVVNPIVYAYRNRDFRYTFHKIISRYVLCQTDLKSDSRQAGIQPAFSMGL
;
A
#
# COMPACT_ATOMS: atom_id res chain seq x y z
N ARG A 1 -23.61 7.83 16.46
CA ARG A 1 -22.35 7.85 17.25
C ARG A 1 -21.08 7.70 16.38
N TYR A 2 -21.04 6.84 15.35
CA TYR A 2 -19.86 6.67 14.47
C TYR A 2 -19.46 7.95 13.68
N ARG A 3 -20.42 8.64 13.04
CA ARG A 3 -20.17 9.89 12.29
C ARG A 3 -19.71 11.08 13.12
N SER A 4 -19.95 11.10 14.44
CA SER A 4 -19.47 12.17 15.32
C SER A 4 -18.07 11.90 15.88
N LEU A 5 -17.62 10.65 15.85
CA LEU A 5 -16.28 10.26 16.31
C LEU A 5 -15.24 10.35 15.19
N VAL A 6 -15.60 9.92 13.97
CA VAL A 6 -14.73 9.93 12.78
C VAL A 6 -15.03 11.17 11.94
N THR A 7 -14.36 12.29 12.25
CA THR A 7 -14.48 13.54 11.51
C THR A 7 -13.30 13.74 10.56
N GLY A 8 -13.52 14.46 9.45
CA GLY A 8 -12.47 14.70 8.45
C GLY A 8 -11.23 15.41 9.00
N SER A 9 -11.40 16.34 9.95
CA SER A 9 -10.25 17.01 10.60
C SER A 9 -9.43 16.06 11.47
N ARG A 10 -10.06 15.13 12.19
CA ARG A 10 -9.35 14.10 12.96
C ARG A 10 -8.62 13.13 12.03
N ALA A 11 -9.25 12.73 10.92
CA ALA A 11 -8.62 11.86 9.93
C ALA A 11 -7.37 12.52 9.30
N ARG A 12 -7.43 13.80 8.96
CA ARG A 12 -6.25 14.57 8.47
C ARG A 12 -5.13 14.61 9.50
N GLY A 13 -5.46 14.82 10.78
CA GLY A 13 -4.48 14.76 11.87
C GLY A 13 -3.80 13.40 11.97
N VAL A 14 -4.57 12.31 11.92
CA VAL A 14 -4.02 10.94 11.94
C VAL A 14 -3.09 10.70 10.75
N ILE A 15 -3.48 11.14 9.54
CA ILE A 15 -2.64 11.01 8.34
C ILE A 15 -1.31 11.78 8.52
N ALA A 16 -1.35 13.00 9.04
CA ALA A 16 -0.14 13.79 9.28
C ALA A 16 0.79 13.10 10.29
N VAL A 17 0.25 12.56 11.38
CA VAL A 17 1.03 11.80 12.38
C VAL A 17 1.65 10.56 11.74
N LEU A 18 0.91 9.82 10.92
CA LEU A 18 1.44 8.63 10.22
C LEU A 18 2.60 8.98 9.28
N TRP A 19 2.53 10.12 8.59
CA TRP A 19 3.64 10.58 7.74
C TRP A 19 4.88 10.94 8.55
N VAL A 20 4.71 11.66 9.67
CA VAL A 20 5.83 12.02 10.56
C VAL A 20 6.48 10.75 11.13
N LEU A 21 5.69 9.78 11.57
CA LEU A 21 6.19 8.50 12.06
C LEU A 21 6.92 7.72 10.96
N ALA A 22 6.36 7.66 9.75
CA ALA A 22 6.99 6.98 8.62
C ALA A 22 8.35 7.60 8.27
N PHE A 23 8.44 8.94 8.29
CA PHE A 23 9.70 9.64 8.05
C PHE A 23 10.71 9.41 9.17
N GLY A 24 10.27 9.45 10.43
CA GLY A 24 11.12 9.14 11.58
C GLY A 24 11.70 7.73 11.51
N ILE A 25 10.85 6.73 11.22
CA ILE A 25 11.29 5.34 11.01
C ILE A 25 12.29 5.30 9.84
N GLY A 26 11.96 5.86 8.67
CA GLY A 26 12.82 5.84 7.49
C GLY A 26 14.19 6.52 7.68
N LEU A 27 14.26 7.56 8.51
CA LEU A 27 15.50 8.29 8.79
C LEU A 27 16.36 7.71 9.91
N THR A 28 15.87 6.72 10.67
CA THR A 28 16.62 6.12 11.79
C THR A 28 18.04 5.67 11.40
N PRO A 29 18.29 5.04 10.23
CA PRO A 29 19.65 4.70 9.82
C PRO A 29 20.54 5.93 9.59
N PHE A 30 19.98 7.05 9.11
CA PHE A 30 20.69 8.29 8.89
C PHE A 30 21.06 9.02 10.20
N LEU A 31 20.29 8.81 11.27
CA LEU A 31 20.50 9.42 12.58
C LEU A 31 21.56 8.73 13.45
N GLY A 32 22.15 7.63 12.97
CA GLY A 32 23.30 6.99 13.62
C GLY A 32 23.29 5.46 13.62
N TRP A 33 22.15 4.83 13.33
CA TRP A 33 22.06 3.36 13.26
C TRP A 33 22.41 2.84 11.86
N ASN A 34 23.61 3.15 11.39
CA ASN A 34 24.15 2.72 10.10
C ASN A 34 25.46 1.96 10.26
N SER A 35 25.81 1.15 9.26
CA SER A 35 27.02 0.31 9.29
C SER A 35 28.27 1.03 8.75
N LYS A 36 28.44 2.34 9.02
CA LYS A 36 29.58 3.12 8.50
C LYS A 36 30.93 2.46 8.80
N ASP A 37 31.17 2.01 10.02
CA ASP A 37 32.44 1.40 10.42
C ASP A 37 32.73 0.07 9.68
N SER A 38 31.69 -0.73 9.40
CA SER A 38 31.84 -1.98 8.64
C SER A 38 32.02 -1.72 7.14
N ALA A 39 31.51 -0.61 6.62
CA ALA A 39 31.61 -0.22 5.21
C ALA A 39 33.01 0.28 4.85
N THR A 40 33.71 0.95 5.77
CA THR A 40 35.09 1.44 5.60
C THR A 40 36.12 0.32 5.46
N ASN A 41 35.81 -0.91 5.90
CA ASN A 41 36.70 -2.06 5.73
C ASN A 41 36.61 -2.71 4.34
N ASN A 42 35.61 -2.31 3.52
CA ASN A 42 35.36 -2.80 2.16
C ASN A 42 35.57 -1.70 1.10
N CYS A 43 36.48 -0.75 1.36
CA CYS A 43 36.82 0.27 0.37
C CYS A 43 37.36 -0.42 -0.90
N THR A 44 36.85 -0.02 -2.06
CA THR A 44 37.49 -0.36 -3.33
C THR A 44 38.62 0.65 -3.49
N GLU A 45 39.87 0.21 -3.41
CA GLU A 45 41.03 1.06 -3.73
C GLU A 45 40.78 1.75 -5.08
N PRO A 46 41.05 3.06 -5.22
CA PRO A 46 40.97 3.72 -6.52
C PRO A 46 42.01 3.07 -7.45
N LEU A 47 41.60 2.69 -8.66
CA LEU A 47 42.49 2.12 -9.67
C LEU A 47 43.45 3.17 -10.27
N ASP A 48 43.33 4.45 -9.92
CA ASP A 48 44.15 5.51 -10.51
C ASP A 48 44.87 6.31 -9.43
N GLY A 49 46.21 6.17 -9.42
CA GLY A 49 47.14 6.81 -8.49
C GLY A 49 47.30 8.31 -8.71
N ALA A 50 46.25 9.09 -8.46
CA ALA A 50 46.34 10.54 -8.39
C ALA A 50 45.27 11.13 -7.47
N THR A 51 45.69 11.43 -6.23
CA THR A 51 45.26 12.52 -5.30
C THR A 51 45.15 12.03 -3.86
N ASN A 52 45.81 12.76 -2.95
CA ASN A 52 45.86 12.53 -1.51
C ASN A 52 44.55 12.95 -0.79
N GLU A 53 43.40 12.61 -1.36
CA GLU A 53 42.11 12.61 -0.65
C GLU A 53 41.56 11.18 -0.69
N SER A 54 41.73 10.46 0.42
CA SER A 54 41.18 9.12 0.61
C SER A 54 39.65 9.16 0.76
N CYS A 55 38.94 9.48 -0.32
CA CYS A 55 37.50 9.32 -0.40
C CYS A 55 37.19 7.82 -0.55
N CYS A 56 36.92 7.12 0.56
CA CYS A 56 36.51 5.71 0.50
C CYS A 56 35.18 5.59 -0.26
N LEU A 57 35.26 5.13 -1.51
CA LEU A 57 34.10 4.88 -2.36
C LEU A 57 33.52 3.51 -2.03
N VAL A 58 32.45 3.48 -1.25
CA VAL A 58 31.71 2.25 -0.93
C VAL A 58 30.66 2.00 -2.02
N LYS A 59 30.60 0.77 -2.55
CA LYS A 59 29.51 0.36 -3.44
C LYS A 59 28.16 0.52 -2.72
N CYS A 60 27.26 1.33 -3.29
CA CYS A 60 25.94 1.64 -2.73
C CYS A 60 25.01 0.41 -2.77
N LEU A 61 25.25 -0.55 -1.89
CA LEU A 61 24.43 -1.73 -1.69
C LEU A 61 23.65 -1.58 -0.37
N PHE A 62 22.36 -1.88 -0.42
CA PHE A 62 21.46 -1.77 0.74
C PHE A 62 21.99 -2.52 1.97
N GLU A 63 22.51 -3.73 1.78
CA GLU A 63 23.07 -4.56 2.86
C GLU A 63 24.32 -3.96 3.52
N ASN A 64 25.05 -3.06 2.82
CA ASN A 64 26.26 -2.42 3.33
C ASN A 64 25.95 -1.16 4.16
N VAL A 65 24.87 -0.45 3.84
CA VAL A 65 24.54 0.84 4.46
C VAL A 65 23.47 0.71 5.54
N VAL A 66 22.56 -0.25 5.40
CA VAL A 66 21.49 -0.50 6.37
C VAL A 66 21.75 -1.82 7.11
N PRO A 67 21.95 -1.80 8.43
CA PRO A 67 22.20 -3.02 9.19
C PRO A 67 20.98 -3.96 9.16
N MET A 68 21.22 -5.25 8.96
CA MET A 68 20.16 -6.27 8.96
C MET A 68 19.44 -6.37 10.30
N SER A 69 20.14 -6.10 11.41
CA SER A 69 19.54 -6.04 12.74
C SER A 69 18.47 -4.95 12.86
N TYR A 70 18.70 -3.78 12.25
CA TYR A 70 17.69 -2.71 12.17
C TYR A 70 16.49 -3.16 11.33
N MET A 71 16.73 -3.73 10.14
CA MET A 71 15.68 -4.16 9.24
C MET A 71 14.80 -5.28 9.80
N VAL A 72 15.37 -6.16 10.62
CA VAL A 72 14.63 -7.29 11.22
C VAL A 72 13.99 -6.90 12.55
N TYR A 73 14.75 -6.41 13.53
CA TYR A 73 14.21 -6.18 14.88
C TYR A 73 13.32 -4.95 14.94
N PHE A 74 13.78 -3.82 14.44
CA PHE A 74 13.02 -2.58 14.53
C PHE A 74 11.98 -2.50 13.43
N ASN A 75 12.39 -2.61 12.17
CA ASN A 75 11.48 -2.42 11.04
C ASN A 75 10.48 -3.58 10.92
N PHE A 76 10.93 -4.83 10.80
CA PHE A 76 10.01 -5.95 10.63
C PHE A 76 9.22 -6.29 11.90
N PHE A 77 9.89 -6.64 13.00
CA PHE A 77 9.21 -7.05 14.24
C PHE A 77 8.54 -5.89 14.99
N GLY A 78 9.07 -4.68 14.90
CA GLY A 78 8.52 -3.50 15.58
C GLY A 78 7.47 -2.75 14.76
N CYS A 79 7.73 -2.50 13.48
CA CYS A 79 6.88 -1.59 12.68
C CYS A 79 5.96 -2.29 11.68
N VAL A 80 6.33 -3.46 11.14
CA VAL A 80 5.55 -4.13 10.07
C VAL A 80 4.66 -5.23 10.63
N LEU A 81 5.22 -6.14 11.42
CA LEU A 81 4.51 -7.30 11.95
C LEU A 81 3.37 -6.91 12.92
N PRO A 82 3.54 -5.98 13.88
CA PRO A 82 2.46 -5.68 14.82
C PRO A 82 1.23 -5.05 14.15
N PRO A 83 1.35 -4.06 13.23
CA PRO A 83 0.20 -3.59 12.47
C PRO A 83 -0.45 -4.67 11.62
N LEU A 84 0.33 -5.56 10.98
CA LEU A 84 -0.24 -6.67 10.21
C LEU A 84 -1.05 -7.63 11.08
N LEU A 85 -0.55 -7.99 12.27
CA LEU A 85 -1.25 -8.86 13.20
C LEU A 85 -2.52 -8.20 13.76
N ILE A 86 -2.43 -6.92 14.14
CA ILE A 86 -3.60 -6.15 14.62
C ILE A 86 -4.68 -6.10 13.54
N MET A 87 -4.30 -5.77 12.30
CA MET A 87 -5.21 -5.72 11.17
C MET A 87 -5.83 -7.09 10.89
N LEU A 88 -5.04 -8.16 10.92
CA LEU A 88 -5.52 -9.54 10.75
C LEU A 88 -6.57 -9.89 11.82
N VAL A 89 -6.30 -9.62 13.09
CA VAL A 89 -7.24 -9.89 14.20
C VAL A 89 -8.52 -9.08 14.01
N ILE A 90 -8.42 -7.80 13.65
CA ILE A 90 -9.58 -6.94 13.40
C ILE A 90 -10.43 -7.53 12.26
N TYR A 91 -9.83 -7.95 11.13
CA TYR A 91 -10.59 -8.55 10.04
C TYR A 91 -11.22 -9.88 10.39
N ILE A 92 -10.53 -10.74 11.14
CA ILE A 92 -11.11 -12.00 11.64
C ILE A 92 -12.33 -11.69 12.52
N LYS A 93 -12.23 -10.70 13.42
CA LYS A 93 -13.35 -10.28 14.26
C LYS A 93 -14.51 -9.73 13.42
N ILE A 94 -14.23 -8.89 12.42
CA ILE A 94 -15.25 -8.37 11.49
C ILE A 94 -15.94 -9.52 10.75
N PHE A 95 -15.17 -10.49 10.25
CA PHE A 95 -15.71 -11.66 9.55
C PHE A 95 -16.60 -12.51 10.46
N ILE A 96 -16.17 -12.76 11.70
CA ILE A 96 -16.98 -13.50 12.69
C ILE A 96 -18.29 -12.76 12.99
N VAL A 97 -18.23 -11.44 13.23
CA VAL A 97 -19.43 -10.62 13.50
C VAL A 97 -20.36 -10.63 12.29
N ALA A 98 -19.81 -10.48 11.08
CA ALA A 98 -20.56 -10.55 9.84
C ALA A 98 -21.28 -11.91 9.68
N CYS A 99 -20.59 -13.02 9.89
CA CYS A 99 -21.19 -14.36 9.83
C CYS A 99 -22.31 -14.53 10.86
N ARG A 100 -22.09 -14.07 12.10
CA ARG A 100 -23.11 -14.11 13.16
C ARG A 100 -24.34 -13.26 12.84
N GLN A 101 -24.14 -12.08 12.25
CA GLN A 101 -25.24 -11.22 11.85
C GLN A 101 -26.01 -11.81 10.66
N LEU A 102 -25.34 -12.40 9.67
CA LEU A 102 -26.01 -13.11 8.58
C LEU A 102 -26.91 -14.23 9.09
N GLN A 103 -26.47 -15.00 10.09
CA GLN A 103 -27.28 -16.04 10.73
C GLN A 103 -28.53 -15.51 11.47
N ARG A 104 -28.49 -14.27 12.00
CA ARG A 104 -29.64 -13.67 12.71
C ARG A 104 -30.59 -12.86 11.81
N THR A 105 -30.18 -12.49 10.60
CA THR A 105 -30.91 -11.51 9.76
C THR A 105 -31.82 -12.16 8.71
N GLU A 106 -32.18 -13.44 8.87
CA GLU A 106 -33.19 -14.13 8.03
C GLU A 106 -34.54 -13.37 7.97
N LEU A 107 -34.85 -12.52 8.97
CA LEU A 107 -36.16 -11.85 9.10
C LEU A 107 -36.27 -10.42 8.53
N MET A 108 -35.19 -9.74 8.16
CA MET A 108 -35.22 -8.30 7.77
C MET A 108 -34.37 -8.01 6.53
N HIS A 109 -35.02 -7.95 5.36
CA HIS A 109 -34.39 -7.80 4.04
C HIS A 109 -33.57 -6.49 3.89
N HIS A 110 -33.98 -5.38 4.51
CA HIS A 110 -33.28 -4.10 4.40
C HIS A 110 -31.96 -4.04 5.19
N SER A 111 -31.93 -4.63 6.40
CA SER A 111 -30.70 -4.69 7.21
C SER A 111 -29.64 -5.60 6.58
N ARG A 112 -30.07 -6.64 5.85
CA ARG A 112 -29.20 -7.57 5.14
C ARG A 112 -28.41 -6.91 4.01
N THR A 113 -29.00 -5.99 3.23
CA THR A 113 -28.30 -5.33 2.11
C THR A 113 -27.24 -4.34 2.57
N VAL A 114 -27.50 -3.58 3.64
CA VAL A 114 -26.52 -2.68 4.25
C VAL A 114 -25.33 -3.46 4.81
N LEU A 115 -25.61 -4.54 5.56
CA LEU A 115 -24.58 -5.42 6.09
C LEU A 115 -23.74 -6.06 4.99
N GLN A 116 -24.35 -6.56 3.91
CA GLN A 116 -23.61 -7.12 2.77
C GLN A 116 -22.69 -6.09 2.11
N ARG A 117 -23.10 -4.82 2.05
CA ARG A 117 -22.27 -3.73 1.52
C ARG A 117 -21.06 -3.46 2.42
N GLU A 118 -21.26 -3.44 3.73
CA GLU A 118 -20.18 -3.29 4.71
C GLU A 118 -19.20 -4.47 4.67
N ILE A 119 -19.71 -5.70 4.56
CA ILE A 119 -18.89 -6.91 4.39
C ILE A 119 -18.10 -6.86 3.10
N HIS A 120 -18.70 -6.43 1.98
CA HIS A 120 -17.99 -6.33 0.70
C HIS A 120 -16.87 -5.29 0.75
N ALA A 121 -17.10 -4.16 1.42
CA ALA A 121 -16.07 -3.15 1.67
C ALA A 121 -14.94 -3.72 2.54
N ALA A 122 -15.27 -4.36 3.68
CA ALA A 122 -14.29 -4.99 4.56
C ALA A 122 -13.48 -6.09 3.86
N LYS A 123 -14.13 -6.92 3.03
CA LYS A 123 -13.48 -7.96 2.21
C LYS A 123 -12.50 -7.36 1.21
N SER A 124 -12.81 -6.18 0.68
CA SER A 124 -11.91 -5.47 -0.24
C SER A 124 -10.69 -4.94 0.51
N LEU A 125 -10.88 -4.37 1.70
CA LEU A 125 -9.77 -3.94 2.55
C LEU A 125 -8.89 -5.11 3.00
N ALA A 126 -9.49 -6.25 3.41
CA ALA A 126 -8.75 -7.45 3.79
C ALA A 126 -7.91 -8.02 2.62
N MET A 127 -8.43 -7.98 1.40
CA MET A 127 -7.70 -8.37 0.19
C MET A 127 -6.49 -7.47 -0.05
N ILE A 128 -6.64 -6.14 0.07
CA ILE A 128 -5.53 -5.18 -0.07
C ILE A 128 -4.45 -5.47 0.97
N MET A 129 -4.84 -5.72 2.22
CA MET A 129 -3.90 -6.03 3.30
C MET A 129 -3.20 -7.38 3.10
N GLY A 130 -3.90 -8.38 2.57
CA GLY A 130 -3.31 -9.66 2.21
C GLY A 130 -2.29 -9.55 1.07
N ILE A 131 -2.61 -8.77 0.03
CA ILE A 131 -1.68 -8.49 -1.07
C ILE A 131 -0.45 -7.75 -0.56
N PHE A 132 -0.64 -6.73 0.29
CA PHE A 132 0.47 -6.03 0.93
C PHE A 132 1.39 -6.99 1.68
N ALA A 133 0.82 -7.89 2.51
CA ALA A 133 1.61 -8.90 3.19
C ALA A 133 2.33 -9.84 2.20
N LEU A 134 1.65 -10.34 1.18
CA LEU A 134 2.25 -11.23 0.18
C LEU A 134 3.40 -10.56 -0.60
N CYS A 135 3.29 -9.26 -0.87
CA CYS A 135 4.32 -8.52 -1.58
C CYS A 135 5.54 -8.18 -0.72
N TRP A 136 5.34 -7.94 0.58
CA TRP A 136 6.40 -7.50 1.50
C TRP A 136 7.03 -8.63 2.33
N LEU A 137 6.30 -9.69 2.66
CA LEU A 137 6.82 -10.79 3.45
C LEU A 137 8.06 -11.47 2.83
N PRO A 138 8.16 -11.67 1.51
CA PRO A 138 9.33 -12.33 0.91
C PRO A 138 10.65 -11.58 1.18
N VAL A 139 10.66 -10.25 1.07
CA VAL A 139 11.87 -9.46 1.35
C VAL A 139 12.21 -9.49 2.85
N HIS A 140 11.21 -9.40 3.73
CA HIS A 140 11.45 -9.52 5.17
C HIS A 140 11.93 -10.92 5.57
N ALA A 141 11.40 -11.98 4.96
CA ALA A 141 11.84 -13.34 5.19
C ALA A 141 13.31 -13.53 4.79
N ILE A 142 13.71 -13.01 3.62
CA ILE A 142 15.11 -13.03 3.19
C ILE A 142 16.00 -12.26 4.16
N ASN A 143 15.56 -11.10 4.66
CA ASN A 143 16.31 -10.33 5.65
C ASN A 143 16.46 -11.09 6.98
N CYS A 144 15.42 -11.77 7.43
CA CYS A 144 15.47 -12.65 8.61
C CYS A 144 16.47 -13.80 8.41
N VAL A 145 16.42 -14.51 7.28
CA VAL A 145 17.37 -15.59 6.96
C VAL A 145 18.80 -15.05 6.89
N THR A 146 18.99 -13.86 6.29
CA THR A 146 20.30 -13.20 6.20
C THR A 146 20.88 -12.89 7.59
N LEU A 147 20.03 -12.50 8.54
CA LEU A 147 20.45 -12.20 9.91
C LEU A 147 20.68 -13.47 10.78
N PHE A 148 19.75 -14.42 10.75
CA PHE A 148 19.75 -15.57 11.65
C PHE A 148 20.56 -16.77 11.11
N GLN A 149 20.75 -16.87 9.79
CA GLN A 149 21.49 -17.96 9.13
C GLN A 149 22.54 -17.40 8.16
N PRO A 150 23.64 -16.84 8.68
CA PRO A 150 24.69 -16.24 7.85
C PRO A 150 25.35 -17.24 6.88
N ALA A 151 25.36 -18.53 7.21
CA ALA A 151 25.84 -19.58 6.31
C ALA A 151 25.01 -19.69 5.03
N LEU A 152 23.66 -19.66 5.15
CA LEU A 152 22.75 -19.70 4.00
C LEU A 152 22.69 -18.37 3.26
N ALA A 153 22.99 -17.26 3.96
CA ALA A 153 23.09 -15.94 3.38
C ALA A 153 24.22 -15.82 2.34
N LYS A 154 25.32 -16.55 2.56
CA LYS A 154 26.50 -16.54 1.68
C LYS A 154 26.20 -17.15 0.29
N ASP A 155 25.37 -18.18 0.26
CA ASP A 155 24.98 -18.88 -0.97
C ASP A 155 23.65 -18.37 -1.55
N LYS A 156 23.12 -17.26 -1.01
CA LYS A 156 21.86 -16.66 -1.47
C LYS A 156 21.99 -16.22 -2.94
N PRO A 157 21.16 -16.76 -3.85
CA PRO A 157 21.22 -16.33 -5.23
C PRO A 157 20.71 -14.89 -5.39
N LYS A 158 21.43 -14.08 -6.14
CA LYS A 158 21.10 -12.65 -6.40
C LYS A 158 19.70 -12.47 -7.00
N TRP A 159 19.26 -13.41 -7.85
CA TRP A 159 17.93 -13.36 -8.46
C TRP A 159 16.81 -13.41 -7.41
N ALA A 160 16.98 -14.14 -6.30
CA ALA A 160 15.95 -14.25 -5.27
C ALA A 160 15.70 -12.90 -4.58
N MET A 161 16.77 -12.16 -4.26
CA MET A 161 16.67 -10.81 -3.70
C MET A 161 16.03 -9.85 -4.70
N ASN A 162 16.47 -9.86 -5.96
CA ASN A 162 15.92 -9.00 -7.00
C ASN A 162 14.42 -9.25 -7.23
N THR A 163 13.99 -10.52 -7.24
CA THR A 163 12.58 -10.87 -7.37
C THR A 163 11.76 -10.41 -6.17
N ALA A 164 12.28 -10.55 -4.94
CA ALA A 164 11.60 -10.08 -3.73
C ALA A 164 11.45 -8.55 -3.71
N ILE A 165 12.47 -7.82 -4.15
CA ILE A 165 12.44 -6.37 -4.31
C ILE A 165 11.42 -5.98 -5.40
N LEU A 166 11.46 -6.63 -6.55
CA LEU A 166 10.51 -6.36 -7.63
C LEU A 166 9.06 -6.59 -7.17
N LEU A 167 8.83 -7.66 -6.41
CA LEU A 167 7.52 -7.99 -5.87
C LEU A 167 7.04 -6.95 -4.84
N SER A 168 7.92 -6.41 -4.00
CA SER A 168 7.55 -5.34 -3.06
C SER A 168 7.21 -4.04 -3.79
N HIS A 169 7.90 -3.71 -4.88
CA HIS A 169 7.57 -2.57 -5.74
C HIS A 169 6.25 -2.76 -6.49
N ALA A 170 5.95 -3.99 -6.94
CA ALA A 170 4.72 -4.31 -7.64
C ALA A 170 3.46 -4.03 -6.79
N ASN A 171 3.57 -4.07 -5.45
CA ASN A 171 2.49 -3.72 -4.53
C ASN A 171 1.84 -2.36 -4.85
N SER A 172 2.64 -1.36 -5.24
CA SER A 172 2.14 -0.02 -5.58
C SER A 172 1.24 -0.02 -6.82
N VAL A 173 1.49 -0.92 -7.78
CA VAL A 173 0.72 -1.06 -9.02
C VAL A 173 -0.59 -1.80 -8.79
N VAL A 174 -0.60 -2.76 -7.85
CA VAL A 174 -1.77 -3.60 -7.59
C VAL A 174 -2.91 -2.81 -6.94
N ASN A 175 -2.62 -1.77 -6.17
CA ASN A 175 -3.63 -0.99 -5.45
C ASN A 175 -4.75 -0.43 -6.38
N PRO A 176 -4.46 0.38 -7.43
CA PRO A 176 -5.49 0.80 -8.39
C PRO A 176 -6.27 -0.33 -9.04
N ILE A 177 -5.60 -1.44 -9.39
CA ILE A 177 -6.21 -2.60 -10.05
C ILE A 177 -7.26 -3.24 -9.12
N VAL A 178 -6.91 -3.42 -7.85
CA VAL A 178 -7.83 -3.97 -6.84
C VAL A 178 -9.04 -3.06 -6.66
N TYR A 179 -8.85 -1.74 -6.58
CA TYR A 179 -9.98 -0.80 -6.47
C TYR A 179 -10.88 -0.83 -7.70
N ALA A 180 -10.30 -0.86 -8.91
CA ALA A 180 -11.05 -0.92 -10.17
C ALA A 180 -11.86 -2.21 -10.30
N TYR A 181 -11.36 -3.35 -9.81
CA TYR A 181 -12.10 -4.61 -9.87
C TYR A 181 -13.17 -4.72 -8.77
N ARG A 182 -12.92 -4.17 -7.57
CA ARG A 182 -13.78 -4.38 -6.40
C ARG A 182 -14.86 -3.34 -6.18
N ASN A 183 -14.62 -2.08 -6.56
CA ASN A 183 -15.58 -1.00 -6.36
C ASN A 183 -16.17 -0.55 -7.69
N ARG A 184 -17.47 -0.82 -7.90
CA ARG A 184 -18.19 -0.49 -9.13
C ARG A 184 -18.19 1.02 -9.42
N ASP A 185 -18.22 1.85 -8.38
CA ASP A 185 -18.21 3.30 -8.51
C ASP A 185 -16.83 3.79 -9.01
N PHE A 186 -15.74 3.20 -8.48
CA PHE A 186 -14.39 3.44 -8.99
C PHE A 186 -14.24 2.95 -10.43
N ARG A 187 -14.71 1.74 -10.74
CA ARG A 187 -14.65 1.18 -12.10
C ARG A 187 -15.34 2.09 -13.11
N TYR A 188 -16.55 2.56 -12.80
CA TYR A 188 -17.30 3.46 -13.66
C TYR A 188 -16.55 4.77 -13.89
N THR A 189 -16.03 5.36 -12.81
CA THR A 189 -15.26 6.62 -12.89
C THR A 189 -13.98 6.44 -13.69
N PHE A 190 -13.25 5.34 -13.48
CA PHE A 190 -12.02 5.02 -14.20
C PHE A 190 -12.29 4.84 -15.70
N HIS A 191 -13.34 4.11 -16.05
CA HIS A 191 -13.76 3.93 -17.44
C HIS A 191 -14.18 5.26 -18.08
N LYS A 192 -14.89 6.13 -17.33
CA LYS A 192 -15.28 7.47 -17.80
C LYS A 192 -14.05 8.35 -18.05
N ILE A 193 -13.06 8.31 -17.16
CA ILE A 193 -11.81 9.07 -17.33
C ILE A 193 -11.04 8.57 -18.57
N ILE A 194 -10.90 7.25 -18.73
CA ILE A 194 -10.20 6.68 -19.89
C ILE A 194 -10.94 7.00 -21.20
N SER A 195 -12.25 6.78 -21.25
CA SER A 195 -13.07 7.06 -22.44
C SER A 195 -12.99 8.53 -22.85
N ARG A 196 -13.06 9.45 -21.88
CA ARG A 196 -13.09 10.89 -22.14
C ARG A 196 -11.70 11.49 -22.45
N TYR A 197 -10.66 11.08 -21.72
CA TYR A 197 -9.34 11.72 -21.80
C TYR A 197 -8.29 10.91 -22.56
N VAL A 198 -8.41 9.58 -22.64
CA VAL A 198 -7.44 8.72 -23.34
C VAL A 198 -7.97 8.33 -24.71
N LEU A 199 -9.25 7.97 -24.81
CA LEU A 199 -9.89 7.57 -26.08
C LEU A 199 -10.54 8.77 -26.81
N CYS A 200 -10.50 9.98 -26.25
CA CYS A 200 -11.14 11.19 -26.80
C CYS A 200 -12.57 10.97 -27.31
N GLN A 201 -13.33 10.08 -26.66
CA GLN A 201 -14.74 9.94 -26.95
C GLN A 201 -15.46 11.10 -26.26
N THR A 202 -15.67 12.16 -27.02
CA THR A 202 -16.61 13.21 -26.66
C THR A 202 -17.98 12.54 -26.47
N ASP A 203 -18.61 12.76 -25.32
CA ASP A 203 -19.98 12.28 -25.05
C ASP A 203 -20.93 12.84 -26.12
N LEU A 204 -21.07 12.14 -27.26
CA LEU A 204 -22.02 12.43 -28.35
C LEU A 204 -23.47 12.13 -27.95
N LYS A 205 -23.81 12.27 -26.67
CA LYS A 205 -25.09 11.81 -26.12
C LYS A 205 -25.74 12.73 -25.09
N SER A 206 -25.51 14.05 -25.19
CA SER A 206 -26.35 15.02 -24.48
C SER A 206 -27.09 16.04 -25.34
N ASP A 207 -26.95 16.04 -26.68
CA ASP A 207 -27.57 17.08 -27.52
C ASP A 207 -28.86 16.65 -28.25
N SER A 208 -29.21 15.36 -28.21
CA SER A 208 -30.40 14.84 -28.92
C SER A 208 -31.68 14.77 -28.08
N ARG A 209 -31.67 15.26 -26.82
CA ARG A 209 -32.89 15.36 -25.99
C ARG A 209 -33.50 16.76 -25.89
N GLN A 210 -32.91 17.77 -26.53
CA GLN A 210 -33.35 19.16 -26.38
C GLN A 210 -33.89 19.80 -27.68
N ALA A 211 -34.08 19.02 -28.74
CA ALA A 211 -34.61 19.48 -30.04
C ALA A 211 -36.07 19.06 -30.33
N GLY A 212 -36.83 18.58 -29.33
CA GLY A 212 -38.12 17.92 -29.58
C GLY A 212 -39.33 18.39 -28.78
N ILE A 213 -39.28 19.49 -28.04
CA ILE A 213 -40.45 19.98 -27.27
C ILE A 213 -40.76 21.42 -27.70
N GLN A 214 -41.68 21.55 -28.66
CA GLN A 214 -42.47 22.77 -28.89
C GLN A 214 -43.25 23.12 -27.63
N PRO A 215 -43.31 24.40 -27.21
CA PRO A 215 -44.45 24.91 -26.47
C PRO A 215 -45.42 25.57 -27.45
N ALA A 216 -46.59 24.95 -27.59
CA ALA A 216 -47.75 25.59 -28.14
C ALA A 216 -48.37 26.55 -27.09
N PHE A 217 -48.96 27.64 -27.59
CA PHE A 217 -49.93 28.53 -26.94
C PHE A 217 -49.48 29.47 -25.81
N SER A 218 -49.42 30.76 -26.13
CA SER A 218 -50.20 31.78 -25.39
C SER A 218 -50.67 32.86 -26.37
N MET A 219 -51.98 33.05 -26.40
CA MET A 219 -52.76 33.88 -27.31
C MET A 219 -52.82 35.30 -26.75
N GLY A 220 -52.69 36.30 -27.61
CA GLY A 220 -52.91 37.71 -27.26
C GLY A 220 -54.39 38.09 -27.22
N LEU A 221 -54.62 39.25 -26.60
CA LEU A 221 -55.87 40.00 -26.35
C LEU A 221 -56.77 39.49 -25.21
#